data_AF-A0A520ECU5-F1
#
_entry.id   AF-A0A520ECU5-F1
#
_cell.length_a   1.000
_cell.length_b   1.000
_cell.length_c   1.000
_cell.angle_alpha   90.00
_cell.angle_beta   90.00
_cell.angle_gamma   90.00
#
_symmetry.space_group_name_H-M   'P 1'
#
loop_
_entity.id
_entity.type
_entity.pdbx_description
1 polymer ?
#
loop_
_entity_poly.entity_id
_entity_poly.type
_entity_poly.pdbx_seq_one_letter_code
_entity_poly.pdbx_strand_id
1 'polypeptide(L)'
;MHDAVICEPVRTPVGGFGGVFKDVPVTTLASTVVRGLVERTGIASTDVDDVIFGQGYANGEAAAIGRIAALDAGLDVSVPGIQLDRRCGSGLQAIIYAAMQVQTGMSDLVIAGGAESMSGTEFYSTDMRWGTKRPSVEFHDRLAK
;
A
#
# COMPACT_ATOMS: atom_id res chain seq x y z
N MET A 1 -19.83 -16.89 13.00
CA MET A 1 -18.61 -16.24 12.50
C MET A 1 -18.36 -16.84 11.13
N HIS A 2 -18.21 -16.02 10.09
CA HIS A 2 -17.90 -16.53 8.76
C HIS A 2 -16.47 -17.06 8.73
N ASP A 3 -16.19 -18.05 7.89
CA ASP A 3 -14.83 -18.52 7.66
C ASP A 3 -14.13 -17.58 6.67
N ALA A 4 -13.08 -16.91 7.13
CA ALA A 4 -12.21 -16.13 6.25
C ALA A 4 -11.20 -17.06 5.56
N VAL A 5 -11.14 -16.99 4.23
CA VAL A 5 -10.23 -17.77 3.39
C VAL A 5 -9.36 -16.86 2.54
N ILE A 6 -8.18 -17.35 2.15
CA ILE A 6 -7.30 -16.67 1.19
C ILE A 6 -7.56 -17.28 -0.19
N CYS A 7 -8.15 -16.50 -1.08
CA CYS A 7 -8.57 -17.00 -2.40
C CYS A 7 -7.41 -17.07 -3.41
N GLU A 8 -6.63 -15.99 -3.53
CA GLU A 8 -5.61 -15.87 -4.58
C GLU A 8 -4.44 -14.98 -4.13
N PRO A 9 -3.28 -15.56 -3.75
CA PRO A 9 -2.10 -14.81 -3.35
C PRO A 9 -1.20 -14.47 -4.55
N VAL A 10 -0.88 -13.19 -4.73
CA VAL A 10 0.03 -12.69 -5.78
C VAL A 10 1.02 -11.66 -5.25
N ARG A 11 2.16 -11.48 -5.94
CA ARG A 11 3.18 -10.48 -5.60
C ARG A 11 4.06 -10.11 -6.80
N THR A 12 4.71 -8.96 -6.74
CA THR A 12 5.84 -8.65 -7.63
C THR A 12 7.07 -9.52 -7.28
N PRO A 13 8.09 -9.57 -8.15
CA PRO A 13 9.45 -9.89 -7.72
C PRO A 13 9.92 -8.96 -6.60
N VAL A 14 10.95 -9.37 -5.85
CA VAL A 14 11.59 -8.53 -4.84
C VAL A 14 12.88 -7.97 -5.43
N GLY A 15 12.97 -6.64 -5.54
CA GLY A 15 14.17 -5.96 -6.04
C GLY A 15 15.18 -5.67 -4.92
N GLY A 16 16.47 -5.70 -5.24
CA GLY A 16 17.51 -5.20 -4.34
C GLY A 16 17.47 -3.66 -4.22
N PHE A 17 17.95 -3.13 -3.09
CA PHE A 17 18.04 -1.68 -2.86
C PHE A 17 18.92 -1.01 -3.94
N GLY A 18 18.41 0.04 -4.58
CA GLY A 18 19.06 0.69 -5.73
C GLY A 18 19.10 -0.16 -7.01
N GLY A 19 18.38 -1.28 -7.05
CA GLY A 19 18.37 -2.24 -8.15
C GLY A 19 17.23 -2.01 -9.16
N VAL A 20 16.64 -3.12 -9.61
CA VAL A 20 15.70 -3.18 -10.75
C VAL A 20 14.43 -2.33 -10.59
N PHE A 21 14.03 -1.99 -9.36
CA PHE A 21 12.83 -1.19 -9.07
C PHE A 21 13.14 0.22 -8.55
N LYS A 22 14.39 0.68 -8.62
CA LYS A 22 14.78 1.98 -8.04
C LYS A 22 14.00 3.16 -8.62
N ASP A 23 13.65 3.09 -9.91
CA ASP A 23 12.93 4.14 -10.64
C ASP A 23 11.42 3.83 -10.76
N VAL A 24 10.92 2.80 -10.06
CA VAL A 24 9.51 2.40 -10.10
C VAL A 24 8.79 2.96 -8.87
N PRO A 25 7.75 3.80 -9.05
CA PRO A 25 6.95 4.30 -7.95
C PRO A 25 6.27 3.18 -7.16
N VAL A 26 6.14 3.35 -5.84
CA VAL A 26 5.46 2.37 -4.97
C VAL A 26 3.99 2.17 -5.37
N THR A 27 3.33 3.21 -5.87
CA THR A 27 1.95 3.16 -6.41
C THR A 27 1.86 2.27 -7.64
N THR A 28 2.89 2.28 -8.51
CA THR A 28 2.98 1.38 -9.66
C THR A 28 3.20 -0.07 -9.24
N LEU A 29 4.03 -0.32 -8.21
CA LEU A 29 4.19 -1.66 -7.65
C LEU A 29 2.86 -2.18 -7.08
N ALA A 30 2.15 -1.34 -6.32
CA ALA A 30 0.88 -1.68 -5.69
C ALA A 30 -0.21 -1.99 -6.75
N SER A 31 -0.43 -1.09 -7.70
CA SER A 31 -1.43 -1.26 -8.76
C SER A 31 -1.12 -2.41 -9.69
N THR A 32 0.17 -2.71 -9.94
CA THR A 32 0.56 -3.90 -10.72
C THR A 32 0.10 -5.20 -10.06
N VAL A 33 0.20 -5.30 -8.74
CA VAL A 33 -0.28 -6.48 -8.01
C VAL A 33 -1.80 -6.58 -8.06
N VAL A 34 -2.52 -5.47 -7.83
CA VAL A 34 -3.99 -5.45 -7.88
C VAL A 34 -4.50 -5.75 -9.29
N ARG A 35 -3.93 -5.15 -10.33
CA ARG A 35 -4.28 -5.46 -11.72
C ARG A 35 -4.03 -6.92 -12.06
N GLY A 36 -2.87 -7.47 -11.69
CA GLY A 36 -2.56 -8.88 -11.92
C GLY A 36 -3.50 -9.82 -11.16
N LEU A 37 -3.97 -9.44 -9.97
CA LEU A 37 -5.01 -10.18 -9.23
C LEU A 37 -6.33 -10.17 -10.00
N VAL A 38 -6.81 -8.98 -10.41
CA VAL A 38 -8.07 -8.81 -11.15
C VAL A 38 -8.06 -9.57 -12.48
N GLU A 39 -6.96 -9.49 -13.24
CA GLU A 39 -6.79 -10.23 -14.50
C GLU A 39 -6.86 -11.75 -14.31
N ARG A 40 -6.37 -12.27 -13.17
CA ARG A 40 -6.35 -13.70 -12.86
C ARG A 40 -7.71 -14.23 -12.40
N THR A 41 -8.44 -13.43 -11.63
CA THR A 41 -9.66 -13.87 -10.94
C THR A 41 -10.94 -13.45 -11.67
N GLY A 42 -10.89 -12.39 -12.46
CA GLY A 42 -12.05 -11.80 -13.12
C GLY A 42 -13.03 -11.10 -12.18
N ILE A 43 -12.61 -10.78 -10.94
CA ILE A 43 -13.44 -10.02 -9.98
C ILE A 43 -13.79 -8.64 -10.55
N ALA A 44 -15.03 -8.22 -10.37
CA ALA A 44 -15.50 -6.90 -10.75
C ALA A 44 -15.30 -5.90 -9.60
N SER A 45 -15.30 -4.60 -9.91
CA SER A 45 -15.28 -3.54 -8.88
C SER A 45 -16.41 -3.69 -7.87
N THR A 46 -17.58 -4.17 -8.30
CA THR A 46 -18.76 -4.37 -7.45
C THR A 46 -18.60 -5.50 -6.44
N ASP A 47 -17.61 -6.38 -6.64
CA ASP A 47 -17.32 -7.47 -5.72
C ASP A 47 -16.39 -7.02 -4.60
N VAL A 48 -15.69 -5.89 -4.74
CA VAL A 48 -14.63 -5.47 -3.81
C VAL A 48 -15.17 -4.48 -2.78
N ASP A 49 -15.27 -4.92 -1.53
CA ASP A 49 -15.76 -4.08 -0.43
C ASP A 49 -14.69 -3.13 0.12
N ASP A 50 -13.41 -3.52 0.08
CA ASP A 50 -12.29 -2.69 0.52
C ASP A 50 -10.95 -3.13 -0.07
N VAL A 51 -10.00 -2.20 -0.14
CA VAL A 51 -8.60 -2.44 -0.50
C VAL A 51 -7.69 -1.98 0.64
N ILE A 52 -7.20 -2.94 1.42
CA ILE A 52 -6.42 -2.69 2.62
C ILE A 52 -4.95 -2.97 2.34
N PHE A 53 -4.12 -1.93 2.21
CA PHE A 53 -2.69 -2.09 1.99
C PHE A 53 -1.85 -1.56 3.14
N GLY A 54 -0.81 -2.31 3.49
CA GLY A 54 0.26 -1.85 4.37
C GLY A 54 1.38 -1.12 3.63
N GLN A 55 1.89 -0.01 4.18
CA GLN A 55 3.12 0.65 3.72
C GLN A 55 3.88 1.25 4.91
N GLY A 56 5.13 0.84 5.10
CA GLY A 56 5.94 1.25 6.25
C GLY A 56 6.59 2.63 6.09
N TYR A 57 6.93 3.01 4.85
CA TYR A 57 7.41 4.34 4.49
C TYR A 57 6.36 5.11 3.69
N ALA A 58 5.23 5.40 4.35
CA ALA A 58 4.15 6.19 3.77
C ALA A 58 4.60 7.61 3.40
N ASN A 59 4.36 8.02 2.16
CA ASN A 59 4.71 9.35 1.66
C ASN A 59 3.49 10.09 1.11
N GLY A 60 3.65 11.39 0.86
CA GLY A 60 2.56 12.25 0.38
C GLY A 60 2.09 11.93 -1.04
N GLU A 61 2.97 11.35 -1.87
CA GLU A 61 2.67 10.98 -3.26
C GLU A 61 1.81 9.70 -3.36
N ALA A 62 1.71 8.94 -2.27
CA ALA A 62 0.97 7.69 -2.18
C ALA A 62 -0.04 7.69 -1.02
N ALA A 63 -0.70 8.82 -0.78
CA ALA A 63 -1.66 8.97 0.31
C ALA A 63 -2.78 7.92 0.20
N ALA A 64 -2.97 7.13 1.25
CA ALA A 64 -3.88 5.99 1.27
C ALA A 64 -3.58 4.98 0.14
N ILE A 65 -2.39 4.36 0.18
CA ILE A 65 -1.89 3.46 -0.87
C ILE A 65 -2.87 2.38 -1.34
N GLY A 66 -3.76 1.85 -0.47
CA GLY A 66 -4.80 0.90 -0.89
C GLY A 66 -5.79 1.51 -1.87
N ARG A 67 -6.22 2.76 -1.63
CA ARG A 67 -7.09 3.50 -2.56
C ARG A 67 -6.38 3.82 -3.86
N ILE A 68 -5.12 4.25 -3.79
CA ILE A 68 -4.33 4.52 -5.00
C ILE A 68 -4.14 3.25 -5.82
N ALA A 69 -3.80 2.14 -5.19
CA ALA A 69 -3.62 0.85 -5.86
C ALA A 69 -4.90 0.39 -6.56
N ALA A 70 -6.07 0.57 -5.94
CA ALA A 70 -7.37 0.23 -6.54
C ALA A 70 -7.64 1.05 -7.80
N LEU A 71 -7.54 2.38 -7.70
CA LEU A 71 -7.82 3.30 -8.81
C LEU A 71 -6.84 3.11 -9.97
N ASP A 72 -5.55 3.04 -9.68
CA ASP A 72 -4.51 2.89 -10.70
C ASP A 72 -4.54 1.51 -11.37
N ALA A 73 -5.12 0.50 -10.70
CA ALA A 73 -5.38 -0.82 -11.29
C ALA A 73 -6.64 -0.87 -12.16
N GLY A 74 -7.43 0.21 -12.21
CA GLY A 74 -8.64 0.31 -13.02
C GLY A 74 -9.93 -0.12 -12.31
N LEU A 75 -9.92 -0.29 -10.98
CA LEU A 75 -11.15 -0.46 -10.22
C LEU A 75 -11.95 0.86 -10.15
N ASP A 76 -13.27 0.74 -10.05
CA ASP A 76 -14.15 1.90 -10.06
C ASP A 76 -13.95 2.79 -8.83
N VAL A 77 -14.29 4.08 -8.98
CA VAL A 77 -14.18 5.08 -7.91
C VAL A 77 -15.02 4.75 -6.66
N SER A 78 -15.96 3.82 -6.75
CA SER A 78 -16.74 3.32 -5.61
C SER A 78 -15.94 2.40 -4.68
N VAL A 79 -14.88 1.73 -5.16
CA VAL A 79 -14.11 0.76 -4.37
C VAL A 79 -13.24 1.49 -3.35
N PRO A 80 -13.52 1.43 -2.04
CA PRO A 80 -12.76 2.16 -1.05
C PRO A 80 -11.35 1.57 -0.91
N GLY A 81 -10.51 2.28 -0.16
CA GLY A 81 -9.19 1.75 0.17
C GLY A 81 -8.53 2.54 1.27
N ILE A 82 -7.72 1.84 2.07
CA ILE A 82 -7.04 2.39 3.22
C ILE A 82 -5.57 2.02 3.23
N GLN A 83 -4.81 2.75 4.05
CA GLN A 83 -3.43 2.44 4.35
C GLN A 83 -3.26 2.13 5.84
N LEU A 84 -2.47 1.10 6.13
CA LEU A 84 -2.06 0.75 7.49
C LEU A 84 -0.53 0.83 7.62
N ASP A 85 -0.06 1.19 8.80
CA ASP A 85 1.35 1.11 9.18
C ASP A 85 1.49 0.37 10.52
N ARG A 86 2.10 -0.81 10.45
CA ARG A 86 2.61 -1.61 11.57
C ARG A 86 4.08 -1.98 11.31
N ARG A 87 4.83 -1.08 10.69
CA ARG A 87 6.21 -1.26 10.22
C ARG A 87 6.33 -2.52 9.36
N CYS A 88 7.31 -3.38 9.64
CA CYS A 88 7.50 -4.65 8.91
C CYS A 88 6.26 -5.58 8.96
N GLY A 89 5.36 -5.39 9.92
CA GLY A 89 4.12 -6.14 10.04
C GLY A 89 2.95 -5.59 9.23
N SER A 90 3.10 -4.49 8.49
CA SER A 90 1.95 -3.79 7.86
C SER A 90 1.17 -4.66 6.88
N GLY A 91 1.85 -5.40 6.01
CA GLY A 91 1.18 -6.28 5.04
C GLY A 91 0.41 -7.43 5.70
N LEU A 92 0.99 -8.03 6.76
CA LEU A 92 0.30 -9.06 7.54
C LEU A 92 -0.87 -8.46 8.34
N GLN A 93 -0.70 -7.25 8.86
CA GLN A 93 -1.77 -6.54 9.57
C GLN A 93 -2.96 -6.24 8.66
N ALA A 94 -2.73 -5.92 7.39
CA ALA A 94 -3.79 -5.75 6.40
C ALA A 94 -4.59 -7.05 6.21
N ILE A 95 -3.92 -8.20 6.09
CA ILE A 95 -4.58 -9.51 5.97
C ILE A 95 -5.38 -9.84 7.24
N ILE A 96 -4.83 -9.58 8.43
CA ILE A 96 -5.55 -9.77 9.70
C ILE A 96 -6.79 -8.89 9.75
N TYR A 97 -6.69 -7.63 9.29
CA TYR A 97 -7.84 -6.73 9.29
C TYR A 97 -8.93 -7.20 8.31
N ALA A 98 -8.56 -7.58 7.09
CA ALA A 98 -9.48 -8.16 6.12
C ALA A 98 -10.18 -9.43 6.64
N ALA A 99 -9.43 -10.33 7.26
CA ALA A 99 -9.99 -11.53 7.88
C ALA A 99 -11.02 -11.19 8.96
N MET A 100 -10.76 -10.17 9.80
CA MET A 100 -11.73 -9.70 10.78
C MET A 100 -12.98 -9.09 10.13
N GLN A 101 -12.84 -8.31 9.05
CA GLN A 101 -13.99 -7.76 8.32
C GLN A 101 -14.88 -8.89 7.78
N VAL A 102 -14.28 -9.92 7.17
CA VAL A 102 -15.01 -11.10 6.65
C VAL A 102 -15.66 -11.90 7.78
N GLN A 103 -14.90 -12.25 8.81
CA GLN A 103 -15.40 -13.05 9.95
C GLN A 103 -16.60 -12.40 10.66
N THR A 104 -16.66 -11.07 10.65
CA THR A 104 -17.72 -10.26 11.28
C THR A 104 -18.88 -9.94 10.34
N GLY A 105 -18.79 -10.27 9.04
CA GLY A 105 -19.81 -9.96 8.04
C GLY A 105 -19.85 -8.48 7.63
N MET A 106 -18.77 -7.73 7.89
CA MET A 106 -18.63 -6.34 7.44
C MET A 106 -18.29 -6.27 5.94
N SER A 107 -17.64 -7.30 5.42
CA SER A 107 -17.24 -7.42 4.02
C SER A 107 -17.33 -8.88 3.58
N ASP A 108 -17.68 -9.11 2.33
CA ASP A 108 -17.67 -10.43 1.69
C ASP A 108 -16.36 -10.66 0.94
N LEU A 109 -15.76 -9.62 0.35
CA LEU A 109 -14.48 -9.71 -0.36
C LEU A 109 -13.63 -8.45 -0.18
N VAL A 110 -12.39 -8.67 0.26
CA VAL A 110 -11.41 -7.61 0.54
C VAL A 110 -10.11 -7.93 -0.17
N ILE A 111 -9.53 -6.95 -0.87
CA ILE A 111 -8.17 -7.07 -1.41
C ILE A 111 -7.21 -6.59 -0.32
N ALA A 112 -6.39 -7.50 0.22
CA ALA A 112 -5.47 -7.19 1.31
C ALA A 112 -4.01 -7.49 0.97
N GLY A 113 -3.10 -6.60 1.36
CA GLY A 113 -1.68 -6.79 1.10
C GLY A 113 -0.84 -5.61 1.54
N GLY A 114 0.17 -5.26 0.74
CA GLY A 114 1.01 -4.12 0.98
C GLY A 114 2.00 -3.86 -0.15
N ALA A 115 2.57 -2.67 -0.15
CA ALA A 115 3.58 -2.26 -1.11
C ALA A 115 4.63 -1.40 -0.41
N GLU A 116 5.88 -1.51 -0.87
CA GLU A 116 6.97 -0.72 -0.31
C GLU A 116 8.01 -0.42 -1.39
N SER A 117 8.66 0.75 -1.29
CA SER A 117 9.83 1.08 -2.08
C SER A 117 10.85 1.79 -1.22
N MET A 118 11.75 1.01 -0.60
CA MET A 118 12.86 1.58 0.17
C MET A 118 13.78 2.43 -0.73
N SER A 119 13.94 2.06 -2.00
CA SER A 119 14.78 2.81 -2.94
C SER A 119 14.18 4.18 -3.31
N GLY A 120 12.85 4.29 -3.28
CA GLY A 120 12.12 5.54 -3.54
C GLY A 120 11.80 6.34 -2.28
N THR A 121 12.25 5.90 -1.10
CA THR A 121 12.01 6.61 0.16
C THR A 121 12.73 7.97 0.14
N GLU A 122 12.00 9.02 0.48
CA GLU A 122 12.49 10.39 0.42
C GLU A 122 13.40 10.78 1.59
N PHE A 123 14.35 11.67 1.30
CA PHE A 123 14.91 12.54 2.35
C PHE A 123 13.88 13.62 2.71
N TYR A 124 13.82 13.99 3.98
CA TYR A 124 12.85 14.96 4.46
C TYR A 124 13.46 15.99 5.43
N SER A 125 12.81 17.15 5.57
CA SER A 125 13.15 18.17 6.56
C SER A 125 11.90 18.64 7.29
N THR A 126 11.99 18.82 8.60
CA THR A 126 10.87 19.31 9.44
C THR A 126 10.86 20.83 9.62
N ASP A 127 11.97 21.49 9.32
CA ASP A 127 12.19 22.89 9.70
C ASP A 127 11.73 23.86 8.61
N MET A 128 11.66 23.40 7.35
CA MET A 128 11.39 24.25 6.19
C MET A 128 10.00 24.89 6.23
N ARG A 129 8.98 24.19 6.77
CA ARG A 129 7.58 24.64 6.75
C ARG A 129 7.38 25.99 7.45
N TRP A 130 8.15 26.28 8.48
CA TRP A 130 8.01 27.48 9.31
C TRP A 130 9.14 28.50 9.09
N GLY A 131 10.01 28.25 8.10
CA GLY A 131 11.25 28.99 7.88
C GLY A 131 12.39 28.51 8.79
N THR A 132 13.58 28.30 8.22
CA THR A 132 14.76 27.94 9.01
C THR A 132 15.35 29.16 9.70
N LYS A 133 15.49 29.11 11.03
CA LYS A 133 16.26 30.10 11.79
C LYS A 133 17.76 29.80 11.77
N ARG A 134 18.15 28.61 11.31
CA ARG A 134 19.53 28.15 11.20
C ARG A 134 20.10 28.56 9.84
N PRO A 135 21.44 28.64 9.70
CA PRO A 135 22.06 28.97 8.42
C PRO A 135 21.88 27.88 7.34
N SER A 136 21.43 26.68 7.71
CA SER A 136 21.19 25.57 6.79
C SER A 136 19.91 24.81 7.13
N VAL A 137 19.45 24.02 6.15
CA VAL A 137 18.36 23.05 6.29
C VAL A 137 18.98 21.67 6.46
N GLU A 138 18.55 20.94 7.49
CA GLU A 138 18.95 19.55 7.68
C GLU A 138 18.00 18.63 6.90
N PHE A 139 18.57 17.72 6.10
CA PHE A 139 17.86 16.62 5.48
C PHE A 139 18.10 15.34 6.27
N HIS A 140 17.02 14.70 6.69
CA HIS A 140 17.06 13.41 7.36
C HIS A 140 16.77 12.29 6.37
N ASP A 141 17.57 11.24 6.43
CA ASP A 141 17.25 9.98 5.77
C ASP A 141 16.09 9.32 6.54
N ARG A 142 14.98 9.09 5.84
CA ARG A 142 13.81 8.43 6.42
C ARG A 142 14.03 6.93 6.65
N LEU A 143 14.97 6.29 5.95
CA LEU A 143 15.32 4.89 6.20
C LEU A 143 16.14 4.71 7.49
N ALA A 144 16.83 5.75 7.93
CA ALA A 144 17.69 5.71 9.12
C ALA A 144 16.93 5.94 10.44
N LYS A 145 15.61 6.16 10.41
CA LYS A 145 14.75 6.44 11.57
C LYS A 145 13.55 5.52 11.63
#